data_AF-A0A8B7NN62-F1
#
_entry.id   AF-A0A8B7NN62-F1
#
_cell.length_a   1.000
_cell.length_b   1.000
_cell.length_c   1.000
_cell.angle_alpha   90.00
_cell.angle_beta   90.00
_cell.angle_gamma   90.00
#
_symmetry.space_group_name_H-M   'P 1'
#
loop_
_entity.id
_entity.type
_entity.pdbx_description
1 polymer ?
#
loop_
_entity_poly.entity_id
_entity_poly.type
_entity_poly.pdbx_seq_one_letter_code
_entity_poly.pdbx_strand_id
1 'polypeptide(L)'
;MSDSVYFVASKEPLKLKGVKDSGIKKKKKKAKNAEKDAPGAPDVHNNVLVSSISGNKACAIQRTKAEMHFLKRQRQMEEDRIKKKASKSHKEKVEEFNRNLDSQSEHFDIPKVSWTK
;
A
#
# COMPACT_ATOMS: atom_id res chain seq x y z
N MET A 1 -27.86 0.56 28.44
CA MET A 1 -26.97 0.89 27.31
C MET A 1 -26.83 2.39 27.27
N SER A 2 -25.64 2.91 27.55
CA SER A 2 -25.37 4.35 27.55
C SER A 2 -25.05 4.79 26.12
N ASP A 3 -25.93 5.58 25.53
CA ASP A 3 -25.74 6.13 24.19
C ASP A 3 -24.56 7.11 24.20
N SER A 4 -23.57 6.83 23.36
CA SER A 4 -22.37 7.65 23.19
C SER A 4 -22.74 9.03 22.63
N VAL A 5 -22.62 10.05 23.49
CA VAL A 5 -22.88 11.48 23.20
C VAL A 5 -21.94 12.05 22.12
N TYR A 6 -20.98 11.27 21.63
CA TYR A 6 -19.94 11.71 20.70
C TYR A 6 -20.17 11.30 19.23
N PHE A 7 -21.30 10.68 18.89
CA PHE A 7 -21.62 10.29 17.50
C PHE A 7 -22.79 11.07 16.91
N VAL A 8 -22.71 12.40 16.90
CA VAL A 8 -23.56 13.23 16.04
C VAL A 8 -22.68 13.88 14.98
N ALA A 9 -22.29 13.08 13.98
CA ALA A 9 -21.65 13.62 12.79
C ALA A 9 -22.70 14.31 11.91
N SER A 10 -22.62 15.64 11.77
CA SER A 10 -23.47 16.43 10.89
C SER A 10 -23.23 16.02 9.43
N LYS A 11 -24.22 15.38 8.80
CA LYS A 11 -24.18 14.90 7.41
C LYS A 11 -24.37 16.02 6.36
N GLU A 12 -24.01 17.24 6.70
CA GLU A 12 -24.17 18.38 5.79
C GLU A 12 -22.93 18.58 4.92
N PRO A 13 -23.10 18.97 3.64
CA PRO A 13 -21.97 19.26 2.77
C PRO A 13 -21.20 20.49 3.26
N LEU A 14 -19.86 20.40 3.26
CA LEU A 14 -18.97 21.47 3.71
C LEU A 14 -19.10 22.71 2.79
N LYS A 15 -19.70 23.78 3.32
CA LYS A 15 -19.83 25.07 2.63
C LYS A 15 -18.61 25.94 2.92
N LEU A 16 -17.80 26.23 1.90
CA LEU A 16 -16.62 27.10 2.02
C LEU A 16 -16.98 28.53 1.66
N LYS A 17 -16.69 29.49 2.56
CA LYS A 17 -16.94 30.91 2.32
C LYS A 17 -16.04 31.41 1.18
N GLY A 18 -16.62 31.96 0.13
CA GLY A 18 -15.90 32.53 -1.02
C GLY A 18 -15.84 31.65 -2.26
N VAL A 19 -16.36 30.42 -2.22
CA VAL A 19 -16.48 29.54 -3.40
C VAL A 19 -17.95 29.53 -3.85
N LYS A 20 -18.20 29.87 -5.12
CA LYS A 20 -19.56 29.72 -5.71
C LYS A 20 -19.87 28.22 -5.80
N ASP A 21 -21.01 27.80 -5.26
CA ASP A 21 -21.44 26.39 -5.21
C ASP A 21 -21.52 25.78 -6.62
N SER A 22 -20.45 25.13 -7.07
CA SER A 22 -20.45 24.36 -8.31
C SER A 22 -21.01 22.96 -8.02
N GLY A 23 -22.34 22.83 -8.07
CA GLY A 23 -23.03 21.55 -7.92
C GLY A 23 -22.57 20.53 -8.97
N ILE A 24 -21.81 19.52 -8.55
CA ILE A 24 -21.36 18.43 -9.42
C ILE A 24 -22.55 17.51 -9.73
N LYS A 25 -23.10 17.60 -10.94
CA LYS A 25 -24.14 16.69 -11.43
C LYS A 25 -23.55 15.29 -11.66
N LYS A 26 -23.83 14.34 -10.75
CA LYS A 26 -23.47 12.93 -10.92
C LYS A 26 -24.31 12.31 -12.06
N LYS A 27 -23.66 11.89 -13.14
CA LYS A 27 -24.28 11.19 -14.28
C LYS A 27 -24.55 9.72 -13.91
N LYS A 28 -25.81 9.29 -14.00
CA LYS A 28 -26.26 7.91 -13.73
C LYS A 28 -25.73 6.95 -14.81
N LYS A 29 -24.89 5.96 -14.43
CA LYS A 29 -24.50 4.85 -15.33
C LYS A 29 -25.65 3.84 -15.41
N LYS A 30 -26.05 3.47 -16.64
CA LYS A 30 -26.96 2.33 -16.89
C LYS A 30 -26.22 1.02 -16.64
N ALA A 31 -26.85 0.10 -15.91
CA ALA A 31 -26.40 -1.27 -15.74
C ALA A 31 -26.61 -2.06 -17.05
N LYS A 32 -25.64 -2.91 -17.41
CA LYS A 32 -25.84 -4.04 -18.32
C LYS A 32 -25.38 -5.31 -17.61
N ASN A 33 -26.24 -6.32 -17.64
CA ASN A 33 -26.12 -7.63 -16.99
C ASN A 33 -25.24 -8.59 -17.79
N ALA A 34 -24.64 -9.54 -17.04
CA ALA A 34 -24.30 -10.97 -17.30
C ALA A 34 -23.66 -11.35 -18.66
N GLU A 35 -22.70 -12.29 -18.76
CA GLU A 35 -22.62 -13.62 -18.14
C GLU A 35 -21.22 -14.26 -18.36
N LYS A 36 -20.72 -15.00 -17.33
CA LYS A 36 -19.84 -16.21 -17.21
C LYS A 36 -18.68 -16.49 -18.22
N ASP A 37 -17.56 -17.19 -17.93
CA ASP A 37 -17.23 -18.36 -17.11
C ASP A 37 -15.73 -18.36 -16.67
N ALA A 38 -15.38 -19.17 -15.65
CA ALA A 38 -14.04 -19.33 -15.00
C ALA A 38 -13.22 -20.53 -15.61
N PRO A 39 -12.09 -21.06 -15.04
CA PRO A 39 -11.17 -20.61 -13.96
C PRO A 39 -9.63 -20.80 -14.25
N GLY A 40 -8.77 -20.17 -13.42
CA GLY A 40 -7.52 -20.80 -12.94
C GLY A 40 -6.14 -20.23 -13.37
N ALA A 41 -5.53 -19.40 -12.52
CA ALA A 41 -4.06 -19.34 -12.30
C ALA A 41 -3.74 -18.55 -11.00
N PRO A 42 -2.76 -18.97 -10.18
CA PRO A 42 -2.53 -18.42 -8.85
C PRO A 42 -1.98 -16.99 -8.85
N ASP A 43 -2.50 -16.23 -7.90
CA ASP A 43 -2.40 -14.79 -7.67
C ASP A 43 -0.99 -14.37 -7.23
N VAL A 44 -0.23 -13.72 -8.12
CA VAL A 44 0.94 -12.92 -7.72
C VAL A 44 0.52 -11.47 -7.82
N HIS A 45 0.24 -10.90 -6.65
CA HIS A 45 -0.14 -9.51 -6.37
C HIS A 45 0.87 -8.49 -6.92
N ASN A 46 0.95 -8.36 -8.24
CA ASN A 46 1.55 -7.23 -8.93
C ASN A 46 0.45 -6.20 -9.12
N ASN A 47 0.31 -5.29 -8.16
CA ASN A 47 -0.56 -4.12 -8.32
C ASN A 47 0.10 -3.14 -9.31
N VAL A 48 0.17 -3.55 -10.58
CA VAL A 48 0.44 -2.68 -11.71
C VAL A 48 -0.91 -2.13 -12.13
N LEU A 49 -1.20 -0.91 -11.68
CA LEU A 49 -2.27 -0.08 -12.24
C LEU A 49 -1.91 0.28 -13.69
N VAL A 50 -2.08 -0.67 -14.62
CA VAL A 50 -2.27 -0.37 -16.04
C VAL A 50 -3.70 0.15 -16.15
N SER A 51 -3.82 1.48 -16.07
CA SER A 51 -5.07 2.16 -16.36
C SER A 51 -5.26 2.16 -17.87
N SER A 52 -6.00 1.18 -18.35
CA SER A 52 -6.68 1.20 -19.64
C SER A 52 -7.65 2.38 -19.68
N ILE A 53 -7.29 3.47 -20.36
CA ILE A 53 -8.25 4.51 -20.73
C ILE A 53 -8.02 4.88 -22.19
N SER A 54 -8.78 4.21 -23.06
CA SER A 54 -9.18 4.79 -24.33
C SER A 54 -10.10 5.99 -24.04
N GLY A 55 -9.91 7.07 -24.79
CA GLY A 55 -10.93 8.10 -24.98
C GLY A 55 -11.29 8.95 -23.76
N ASN A 56 -10.37 9.80 -23.32
CA ASN A 56 -10.61 11.21 -22.97
C ASN A 56 -9.28 11.79 -22.51
N LYS A 57 -8.98 13.04 -22.86
CA LYS A 57 -7.79 13.77 -22.42
C LYS A 57 -7.84 13.93 -20.89
N ALA A 58 -7.52 12.87 -20.17
CA ALA A 58 -7.15 12.95 -18.77
C ALA A 58 -5.92 13.84 -18.75
N CYS A 59 -6.00 14.94 -18.00
CA CYS A 59 -4.83 15.71 -17.59
C CYS A 59 -3.77 14.68 -17.19
N ALA A 60 -2.79 14.45 -18.05
CA ALA A 60 -1.70 13.54 -17.75
C ALA A 60 -1.09 14.14 -16.50
N ILE A 61 -1.26 13.48 -15.35
CA ILE A 61 -0.63 13.90 -14.11
C ILE A 61 0.86 13.73 -14.39
N GLN A 62 1.47 14.82 -14.87
CA GLN A 62 2.89 14.86 -15.15
C GLN A 62 3.58 14.72 -13.81
N ARG A 63 4.45 13.72 -13.72
CA ARG A 63 5.20 13.50 -12.49
C ARG A 63 5.96 14.75 -12.12
N THR A 64 5.97 15.07 -10.85
CA THR A 64 6.77 16.19 -10.36
C THR A 64 8.26 15.89 -10.61
N LYS A 65 9.09 16.94 -10.70
CA LYS A 65 10.54 16.77 -10.85
C LYS A 65 11.11 15.85 -9.76
N ALA A 66 10.61 16.00 -8.52
CA ALA A 66 10.98 15.17 -7.39
C ALA A 66 10.63 13.69 -7.60
N GLU A 67 9.41 13.39 -8.07
CA GLU A 67 8.99 12.01 -8.39
C GLU A 67 9.83 11.40 -9.51
N MET A 68 10.16 12.17 -10.55
CA MET A 68 11.02 11.70 -11.64
C MET A 68 12.42 11.32 -11.14
N HIS A 69 13.02 12.13 -10.26
CA HIS A 69 14.30 11.82 -9.63
C HIS A 69 14.23 10.59 -8.72
N PHE A 70 13.17 10.46 -7.92
CA PHE A 70 12.95 9.29 -7.07
C PHE A 70 12.87 8.00 -7.88
N LEU A 71 12.09 7.99 -8.97
CA LEU A 71 11.95 6.83 -9.85
C LEU A 71 13.26 6.46 -10.54
N LYS A 72 14.06 7.46 -10.97
CA LYS A 72 15.39 7.21 -11.51
C LYS A 72 16.29 6.52 -10.49
N ARG A 73 16.27 6.99 -9.23
CA ARG A 73 17.03 6.38 -8.13
C ARG A 73 16.53 4.96 -7.81
N GLN A 74 15.21 4.77 -7.78
CA GLN A 74 14.60 3.48 -7.51
C GLN A 74 14.99 2.46 -8.59
N ARG A 75 14.95 2.84 -9.87
CA ARG A 75 15.37 1.99 -10.99
C ARG A 75 16.84 1.59 -10.86
N GLN A 76 17.73 2.53 -10.50
CA GLN A 76 19.14 2.23 -10.27
C GLN A 76 19.33 1.21 -9.14
N MET A 77 18.63 1.37 -8.01
CA MET A 77 18.74 0.44 -6.87
C MET A 77 18.03 -0.89 -7.11
N GLU A 78 17.05 -0.93 -8.02
CA GLU A 78 16.27 -2.12 -8.31
C GLU A 78 17.14 -3.23 -8.92
N GLU A 79 18.06 -2.90 -9.82
CA GLU A 79 19.00 -3.87 -10.39
C GLU A 79 19.83 -4.58 -9.31
N ASP A 80 20.39 -3.81 -8.38
CA ASP A 80 21.17 -4.36 -7.27
C ASP A 80 20.30 -5.17 -6.32
N ARG A 81 19.06 -4.74 -6.07
CA ARG A 81 18.09 -5.47 -5.24
C ARG A 81 17.69 -6.79 -5.90
N ILE A 82 17.48 -6.80 -7.20
CA ILE A 82 17.16 -8.00 -7.98
C ILE A 82 18.32 -8.98 -7.90
N LYS A 83 19.56 -8.52 -8.18
CA LYS A 83 20.78 -9.33 -8.06
C LYS A 83 20.89 -9.96 -6.66
N LYS A 84 20.82 -9.15 -5.60
CA LYS A 84 20.89 -9.63 -4.20
C LYS A 84 19.79 -10.64 -3.84
N LYS A 85 18.55 -10.41 -4.30
CA LYS A 85 17.43 -11.33 -4.04
C LYS A 85 17.59 -12.66 -4.76
N ALA A 86 18.11 -12.63 -5.99
CA ALA A 86 18.37 -13.80 -6.81
C ALA A 86 19.58 -14.60 -6.34
N SER A 87 20.58 -13.94 -5.73
CA SER A 87 21.78 -14.62 -5.21
C SER A 87 21.51 -15.61 -4.08
N LYS A 88 20.42 -15.45 -3.30
CA LYS A 88 20.13 -16.28 -2.13
C LYS A 88 18.90 -17.17 -2.37
N SER A 89 19.04 -18.47 -2.15
CA SER A 89 17.94 -19.43 -2.12
C SER A 89 17.01 -19.17 -0.92
N HIS A 90 15.77 -19.68 -0.95
CA HIS A 90 14.86 -19.62 0.22
C HIS A 90 15.46 -20.35 1.41
N LYS A 91 16.07 -21.53 1.18
CA LYS A 91 16.70 -22.32 2.23
C LYS A 91 17.81 -21.53 2.94
N GLU A 92 18.70 -20.89 2.17
CA GLU A 92 19.78 -20.06 2.71
C GLU A 92 19.25 -18.86 3.49
N LYS A 93 18.14 -18.24 3.05
CA LYS A 93 17.47 -17.17 3.79
C LYS A 93 16.92 -17.66 5.13
N VAL A 94 16.34 -18.86 5.16
CA VAL A 94 15.85 -19.47 6.40
C VAL A 94 17.00 -19.86 7.32
N GLU A 95 18.08 -20.44 6.78
CA GLU A 95 19.28 -20.77 7.55
C GLU A 95 19.94 -19.51 8.14
N GLU A 96 20.09 -18.43 7.37
CA GLU A 96 20.61 -17.15 7.86
C GLU A 96 19.70 -16.53 8.93
N PHE A 97 18.38 -16.62 8.76
CA PHE A 97 17.41 -16.16 9.75
C PHE A 97 17.52 -16.96 11.06
N ASN A 98 17.57 -18.28 10.98
CA ASN A 98 17.72 -19.15 12.15
C ASN A 98 19.04 -18.90 12.87
N ARG A 99 20.15 -18.78 12.13
CA ARG A 99 21.46 -18.40 12.70
C ARG A 99 21.41 -17.07 13.43
N ASN A 100 20.66 -16.08 12.91
CA ASN A 100 20.49 -14.81 13.57
C ASN A 100 19.68 -14.96 14.86
N LEU A 101 18.57 -15.71 14.85
CA LEU A 101 17.78 -15.98 16.05
C LEU A 101 18.59 -16.72 17.14
N ASP A 102 19.38 -17.71 16.76
CA ASP A 102 20.25 -18.46 17.70
C ASP A 102 21.30 -17.55 18.34
N SER A 103 21.77 -16.53 17.60
CA SER A 103 22.76 -15.57 18.10
C SER A 103 22.15 -14.46 18.95
N GLN A 104 20.83 -14.25 18.87
CA GLN A 104 20.15 -13.19 19.61
C GLN A 104 19.99 -13.57 21.08
N SER A 105 20.26 -12.62 21.96
CA SER A 105 20.08 -12.80 23.40
C SER A 105 18.60 -13.01 23.73
N GLU A 106 18.30 -13.99 24.57
CA GLU A 106 16.95 -14.20 25.10
C GLU A 106 16.47 -13.01 25.94
N HIS A 107 17.39 -12.36 26.65
CA HIS A 107 17.10 -11.25 27.56
C HIS A 107 17.77 -9.97 27.04
N PHE A 108 16.97 -8.92 26.86
CA PHE A 108 17.42 -7.60 26.39
C PHE A 108 17.72 -6.60 27.53
N ASP A 109 17.65 -7.06 28.77
CA ASP A 109 17.90 -6.22 29.96
C ASP A 109 18.77 -6.97 30.96
N ILE A 110 19.51 -6.20 31.76
CA ILE A 110 20.46 -6.73 32.73
C ILE A 110 19.67 -7.19 33.97
N PRO A 111 19.86 -8.42 34.45
CA PRO A 111 19.17 -8.87 35.64
C PRO A 111 19.53 -7.98 36.84
N LYS A 112 18.51 -7.63 37.65
CA LYS A 112 18.70 -6.82 38.86
C LYS A 112 19.45 -7.61 39.93
N VAL A 113 20.36 -6.93 40.64
CA VAL A 113 21.33 -7.53 41.59
C VAL A 113 20.67 -8.05 42.89
N SER A 114 19.35 -7.89 43.06
CA SER A 114 18.58 -8.52 44.13
C SER A 114 17.43 -9.35 43.54
N TRP A 115 17.72 -10.58 43.12
CA TRP A 115 16.70 -11.58 42.78
C TRP A 115 17.10 -12.92 43.44
N THR A 116 16.45 -13.28 44.55
CA THR A 116 16.36 -14.70 44.98
C THR A 116 15.40 -15.41 44.05
N LYS A 117 15.84 -16.53 43.47
CA LYS A 117 15.14 -17.32 42.45
C LYS A 117 13.67 -17.58 42.77
#